data_AF-A0A1F2W659-F1
#
_entry.id   AF-A0A1F2W659-F1
#
_cell.length_a   1.000
_cell.length_b   1.000
_cell.length_c   1.000
_cell.angle_alpha   90.00
_cell.angle_beta   90.00
_cell.angle_gamma   90.00
#
_symmetry.space_group_name_H-M   'P 1'
#
loop_
_entity.id
_entity.type
_entity.pdbx_description
1 polymer ?
#
loop_
_entity_poly.entity_id
_entity_poly.type
_entity_poly.pdbx_seq_one_letter_code
_entity_poly.pdbx_strand_id
1 'polypeptide(L)' 'MGTLEEILLGPAHENDGRRNLFGALRVSMATTGYADLKEFQKAEVMVAPALKTEGKNLQREQRVGMG' A
#
# COMPACT_ATOMS: atom_id res chain seq x y z
N MET A 1 -15.85 4.77 -9.41
CA MET A 1 -15.13 5.42 -8.29
C MET A 1 -16.20 5.87 -7.30
N GLY A 2 -16.00 5.58 -6.01
CA GLY A 2 -16.98 5.81 -4.94
C GLY A 2 -17.11 7.28 -4.54
N THR A 3 -17.82 7.55 -3.44
CA THR A 3 -17.89 8.90 -2.84
C THR A 3 -16.51 9.32 -2.32
N LEU A 4 -16.31 10.63 -2.10
CA LEU A 4 -15.07 11.11 -1.49
C LEU A 4 -14.83 10.49 -0.10
N GLU A 5 -15.91 10.28 0.66
CA GLU A 5 -15.87 9.61 1.95
C GLU A 5 -15.36 8.17 1.82
N GLU A 6 -15.88 7.39 0.87
CA GLU A 6 -15.41 6.02 0.61
C GLU A 6 -13.95 5.99 0.13
N ILE A 7 -13.55 6.96 -0.68
CA ILE A 7 -12.17 7.08 -1.16
C ILE A 7 -11.22 7.31 0.01
N LEU A 8 -11.52 8.25 0.92
CA LEU A 8 -10.63 8.61 2.01
C LEU A 8 -10.71 7.65 3.21
N LEU A 9 -11.92 7.25 3.59
CA LEU A 9 -12.22 6.55 4.85
C LEU A 9 -12.64 5.08 4.65
N GLY A 10 -13.03 4.69 3.43
CA GLY A 10 -13.54 3.36 3.14
C GLY A 10 -15.05 3.20 3.38
N PRO A 11 -15.58 1.96 3.35
CA PRO A 11 -14.85 0.71 3.20
C PRO A 11 -14.22 0.51 1.81
N ALA A 12 -13.13 -0.25 1.75
CA ALA A 12 -12.57 -0.73 0.49
C ALA A 12 -13.17 -2.12 0.20
N HIS A 13 -14.12 -2.18 -0.73
CA HIS A 13 -14.73 -3.45 -1.16
C HIS A 13 -13.80 -4.29 -2.06
N GLU A 14 -12.76 -3.66 -2.62
CA GLU A 14 -11.80 -4.25 -3.55
C GLU A 14 -10.38 -3.91 -3.05
N ASN A 15 -9.41 -4.80 -3.28
CA ASN A 15 -8.00 -4.63 -2.88
C ASN A 15 -7.15 -3.94 -3.95
N ASP A 16 -7.72 -2.99 -4.70
CA ASP A 16 -7.04 -2.28 -5.79
C ASP A 16 -6.34 -0.97 -5.35
N GLY A 17 -6.41 -0.65 -4.05
CA GLY A 17 -5.77 0.52 -3.45
C GLY A 17 -6.46 1.85 -3.75
N ARG A 18 -7.68 1.86 -4.31
CA ARG A 18 -8.39 3.09 -4.70
C ARG A 18 -9.29 3.69 -3.62
N ARG A 19 -9.54 2.97 -2.53
CA ARG A 19 -10.44 3.36 -1.43
C ARG A 19 -9.78 3.14 -0.07
N ASN A 20 -10.31 3.78 0.97
CA ASN A 20 -9.75 3.74 2.32
C ASN A 20 -8.28 4.20 2.40
N LEU A 21 -7.96 5.31 1.73
CA LEU A 21 -6.59 5.84 1.69
C LEU A 21 -6.01 6.13 3.08
N PHE A 22 -6.82 6.60 4.03
CA PHE A 22 -6.37 6.85 5.40
C PHE A 22 -6.20 5.57 6.23
N GLY A 23 -6.97 4.52 5.96
CA GLY A 23 -6.70 3.19 6.50
C GLY A 23 -5.38 2.64 5.98
N ALA A 24 -5.17 2.70 4.66
CA ALA A 24 -3.93 2.25 4.02
C ALA A 24 -2.69 3.01 4.55
N LEU A 25 -2.80 4.33 4.76
CA LEU A 25 -1.74 5.13 5.37
C LEU A 25 -1.44 4.69 6.81
N ARG A 26 -2.47 4.49 7.65
CA ARG A 26 -2.30 4.01 9.03
C ARG A 26 -1.64 2.64 9.09
N VAL A 27 -2.04 1.71 8.21
CA VAL A 27 -1.41 0.40 8.09
C VAL A 27 0.06 0.55 7.70
N SER A 28 0.37 1.38 6.69
CA SER A 28 1.75 1.62 6.26
C SER A 28 2.61 2.17 7.40
N MET A 29 2.11 3.19 8.11
CA MET A 29 2.77 3.75 9.28
C MET A 29 3.03 2.68 10.35
N ALA A 30 2.04 1.86 10.68
CA ALA A 30 2.17 0.77 11.65
C ALA A 30 3.19 -0.29 11.20
N THR A 31 3.19 -0.68 9.92
CA THR A 31 4.15 -1.65 9.36
C THR A 31 5.60 -1.13 9.44
N THR A 32 5.79 0.16 9.24
CA THR A 32 7.11 0.81 9.35
C THR A 32 7.48 1.28 10.76
N GLY A 33 6.58 1.14 11.74
CA GLY A 33 6.85 1.44 13.15
C GLY A 33 6.71 2.92 13.55
N TYR A 34 5.96 3.73 12.81
CA TYR A 34 5.77 5.16 13.09
C TYR A 34 4.37 5.48 13.59
N ALA A 35 4.29 6.29 14.66
CA ALA A 35 3.02 6.65 15.30
C ALA A 35 2.39 7.94 14.75
N ASP A 36 3.17 8.80 14.10
CA ASP A 36 2.72 10.07 13.54
C ASP A 36 3.35 10.35 12.16
N LEU A 37 2.73 11.29 11.43
CA LEU A 37 3.13 11.63 10.07
C LEU A 37 4.53 12.25 9.98
N LYS A 38 4.97 12.95 11.03
CA LYS A 38 6.26 13.64 10.99
C LYS A 38 7.40 12.65 11.13
N GLU A 39 7.25 11.65 12.00
CA GLU A 39 8.19 10.55 12.11
C GLU A 39 8.13 9.63 10.88
N PHE A 40 6.93 9.37 10.34
CA PHE A 40 6.77 8.57 9.11
C PHE A 40 7.50 9.16 7.89
N GLN A 41 7.66 10.48 7.82
CA GLN A 41 8.45 11.12 6.77
C GLN A 41 9.94 10.71 6.76
N LYS A 42 10.44 10.10 7.84
CA LYS A 42 11.81 9.58 7.96
C LYS A 42 11.93 8.10 7.59
N ALA A 43 10.82 7.45 7.20
CA ALA A 43 10.82 6.05 6.82
C ALA A 43 11.87 5.79 5.72
N GLU A 44 12.59 4.68 5.86
CA GLU A 44 13.55 4.26 4.84
C GLU A 44 12.82 3.92 3.54
N VAL A 45 13.26 4.53 2.43
CA VAL A 45 12.69 4.30 1.11
C VAL A 45 13.69 3.53 0.26
N MET A 46 13.29 2.35 -0.20
CA MET A 46 14.01 1.62 -1.23
C MET A 46 13.45 1.98 -2.61
N VAL A 47 14.33 2.40 -3.53
CA VAL A 47 13.99 2.49 -4.95
C VAL A 47 14.38 1.16 -5.59
N ALA A 48 13.41 0.37 -6.03
CA ALA A 48 13.69 -0.76 -6.91
C ALA A 48 13.29 -0.40 -8.34
N PRO A 49 14.25 -0.11 -9.24
CA PRO A 49 13.97 0.30 -10.62
C PRO A 49 13.16 -0.75 -11.39
N ALA A 50 13.34 -2.02 -11.01
CA ALA A 50 12.72 -3.18 -11.63
C ALA A 50 11.58 -3.77 -10.80
N LEU A 51 11.08 -3.14 -9.72
CA LEU A 51 10.04 -3.75 -8.86
C LEU A 51 8.80 -4.21 -9.64
N LYS A 52 8.42 -3.47 -10.70
CA LYS A 52 7.32 -3.85 -11.60
C LYS A 52 7.57 -5.16 -12.36
N THR A 53 8.83 -5.52 -12.61
CA THR A 53 9.26 -6.72 -13.35
C THR A 53 9.78 -7.82 -12.42
N GLU A 54 10.68 -7.52 -11.48
CA GLU A 54 11.25 -8.46 -10.50
C GLU A 54 10.22 -8.90 -9.47
N GLY A 55 9.43 -7.98 -8.91
CA GLY A 55 8.37 -8.32 -7.96
C GLY A 55 7.32 -9.23 -8.59
N LYS A 56 6.97 -8.99 -9.87
CA LYS A 56 6.08 -9.89 -10.64
C LYS A 56 6.74 -11.21 -11.00
N ASN A 57 8.04 -11.23 -11.31
CA ASN A 57 8.75 -12.49 -11.58
C ASN A 57 8.82 -13.35 -10.32
N LEU A 58 9.17 -12.78 -9.17
CA LEU A 58 9.17 -13.47 -7.88
C LEU A 58 7.76 -13.92 -7.49
N GLN A 59 6.73 -13.07 -7.68
CA GLN A 59 5.33 -13.45 -7.48
C GLN A 59 4.88 -14.59 -8.41
N ARG A 60 5.30 -14.58 -9.68
CA ARG A 60 5.03 -15.64 -10.67
C ARG A 60 5.75 -16.94 -10.31
N GLU A 61 7.02 -16.85 -9.93
CA GLU A 61 7.85 -17.99 -9.50
C GLU A 61 7.29 -18.64 -8.23
N GLN A 62 6.90 -17.82 -7.25
CA GLN A 62 6.32 -18.27 -5.99
C GLN A 62 4.80 -18.55 -6.09
N ARG A 63 4.18 -18.28 -7.25
CA ARG A 63 2.74 -18.42 -7.53
C ARG A 63 1.84 -17.69 -6.53
N VAL A 64 2.28 -16.54 -6.01
CA VAL A 64 1.52 -15.70 -5.08
C VAL A 64 1.07 -14.41 -5.76
N GLY A 65 -0.10 -13.88 -5.41
CA GLY A 65 -0.57 -12.56 -5.88
C GLY A 65 -1.05 -12.48 -7.34
N MET A 66 -1.46 -13.60 -7.96
CA MET A 66 -1.99 -13.63 -9.34
C MET A 66 -3.53 -13.55 -9.43
N GLY A 67 -4.14 -12.70 -8.60
CA GLY A 67 -5.58 -12.41 -8.60
C GLY A 67 -5.87 -11.00 -9.05
#